data_AF-A0A834C6L5-F1
#
_entry.id   AF-A0A834C6L5-F1
#
_cell.length_a   1.000
_cell.length_b   1.000
_cell.length_c   1.000
_cell.angle_alpha   90.00
_cell.angle_beta   90.00
_cell.angle_gamma   90.00
#
_symmetry.space_group_name_H-M   'P 1'
#
loop_
_entity.id
_entity.type
_entity.pdbx_description
1 polymer ?
#
loop_
_entity_poly.entity_id
_entity_poly.type
_entity_poly.pdbx_seq_one_letter_code
_entity_poly.pdbx_strand_id
1 'polypeptide(L)'
;MVPIDAPASYTSDHCLCVQSILSRMQEKQTGLNVFLLDMCRQRNFNDDVIVHPGLLKVTANIVFGYATCVDAEAYEVKRENTSNGIFISFLKQRVCENQKVTVMLDKVAEDMGRCAITRGRQALELRSNLSERRSLTDPIQTSACSASQSARNLQWAVAHDLPQSQCLHFDCGVKVQLGFAAEFSNVMVIYTRILAKPEEIVSCSAQLTDFTEDVDVDLKKSNQDCLIDAGSLCLTEDKLPSPDVPSLYTRICNLQRLKKELTFTVCLHYTYSNMDEEIQERLPVLVGKPLVSKLNLHQRPPTRSFSTDISLDSLGFSECSSFAFADGLAPSSSTSNASLFQEVTSGVDSPALLRSDNLPEETDCPEFLLSSERLVSSKSLPHSQVNETNFRFSDMCNFHSL
;
A
#
# COMPACT_ATOMS: atom_id res chain seq x y z
N MET A 1 9.04 14.73 -9.11
CA MET A 1 8.37 14.42 -7.84
C MET A 1 9.38 14.64 -6.74
N VAL A 2 9.02 15.43 -5.73
CA VAL A 2 9.92 15.84 -4.65
C VAL A 2 9.67 14.92 -3.44
N PRO A 3 10.66 14.14 -2.98
CA PRO A 3 10.57 13.33 -1.77
C PRO A 3 10.44 14.16 -0.48
N ILE A 4 10.00 13.53 0.61
CA ILE A 4 9.81 14.19 1.92
C ILE A 4 11.14 14.62 2.59
N ASP A 5 12.24 13.98 2.23
CA ASP A 5 13.59 14.22 2.75
C ASP A 5 14.42 15.15 1.85
N ALA A 6 13.81 15.71 0.80
CA ALA A 6 14.47 16.69 -0.05
C ALA A 6 14.82 17.96 0.75
N PRO A 7 16.02 18.54 0.56
CA PRO A 7 16.40 19.78 1.23
C PRO A 7 15.57 20.97 0.73
N ALA A 8 15.54 22.06 1.49
CA ALA A 8 14.80 23.27 1.08
C ALA A 8 15.25 23.82 -0.28
N SER A 9 16.56 23.75 -0.57
CA SER A 9 17.15 24.10 -1.86
C SER A 9 17.38 22.85 -2.72
N TYR A 10 16.34 22.03 -2.90
CA TYR A 10 16.45 20.80 -3.68
C TYR A 10 16.70 21.07 -5.17
N THR A 11 17.35 20.10 -5.81
CA THR A 11 17.65 20.06 -7.25
C THR A 11 17.09 18.76 -7.86
N SER A 12 17.24 18.58 -9.17
CA SER A 12 16.84 17.35 -9.87
C SER A 12 17.48 16.08 -9.28
N ASP A 13 18.70 16.15 -8.74
CA ASP A 13 19.39 15.02 -8.11
C ASP A 13 18.68 14.47 -6.86
N HIS A 14 17.90 15.32 -6.20
CA HIS A 14 17.12 14.97 -5.01
C HIS A 14 15.73 14.45 -5.38
N CYS A 15 15.35 14.50 -6.66
CA CYS A 15 13.99 14.29 -7.13
C CYS A 15 13.87 13.08 -8.06
N LEU A 16 12.63 12.61 -8.22
CA LEU A 16 12.31 11.58 -9.21
C LEU A 16 11.74 12.22 -10.49
N CYS A 17 12.43 11.98 -11.61
CA CYS A 17 11.99 12.38 -12.95
C CYS A 17 10.96 11.39 -13.51
N VAL A 18 9.76 11.88 -13.81
CA VAL A 18 8.65 11.06 -14.32
C VAL A 18 8.96 10.49 -15.71
N GLN A 19 9.67 11.24 -16.55
CA GLN A 19 10.06 10.79 -17.89
C GLN A 19 11.04 9.61 -17.83
N SER A 20 11.92 9.57 -16.83
CA SER A 20 12.80 8.41 -16.57
C SER A 20 12.00 7.18 -16.16
N ILE A 21 10.93 7.34 -15.38
CA ILE A 21 10.01 6.25 -15.02
C ILE A 21 9.29 5.74 -16.28
N LEU A 22 8.75 6.63 -17.10
CA LEU A 22 8.09 6.27 -18.36
C LEU A 22 9.03 5.49 -19.28
N SER A 23 10.29 5.91 -19.41
CA SER A 23 11.28 5.21 -20.23
C SER A 23 11.46 3.75 -19.78
N ARG A 24 11.57 3.52 -18.46
CA ARG A 24 11.66 2.17 -17.88
C ARG A 24 10.38 1.37 -18.04
N MET A 25 9.21 2.01 -18.02
CA MET A 25 7.93 1.33 -18.31
C MET A 25 7.85 0.90 -19.78
N GLN A 26 8.33 1.72 -20.72
CA GLN A 26 8.37 1.36 -22.14
C GLN A 26 9.30 0.18 -22.42
N GLU A 27 10.41 0.05 -21.69
CA GLU A 27 11.29 -1.13 -21.76
C GLU A 27 10.57 -2.44 -21.38
N LYS A 28 9.51 -2.35 -20.56
CA LYS A 28 8.67 -3.49 -20.18
C LYS A 28 7.54 -3.79 -21.18
N GLN A 29 7.48 -3.07 -22.31
CA GLN A 29 6.48 -3.25 -23.35
C GLN A 29 5.05 -3.23 -22.79
N THR A 30 4.78 -2.30 -21.86
CA THR A 30 3.45 -2.12 -21.25
C THR A 30 2.39 -1.85 -22.32
N GLY A 31 1.18 -2.39 -22.12
CA GLY A 31 0.04 -2.15 -23.03
C GLY A 31 -0.61 -0.77 -22.86
N LEU A 32 -0.49 -0.17 -21.68
CA LEU A 32 -1.01 1.15 -21.33
C LEU A 32 -0.11 1.78 -20.25
N ASN A 33 0.22 3.06 -20.39
CA ASN A 33 0.96 3.85 -19.42
C ASN A 33 0.12 5.07 -19.00
N VAL A 34 -0.29 5.14 -17.74
CA VAL A 34 -1.07 6.27 -17.21
C VAL A 34 -0.29 6.92 -16.07
N PHE A 35 -0.09 8.24 -16.17
CA PHE A 35 0.50 9.07 -15.12
C PHE A 35 -0.55 10.08 -14.67
N LEU A 36 -0.96 10.00 -13.40
CA LEU A 36 -1.83 10.96 -12.75
C LEU A 36 -0.99 11.76 -11.76
N LEU A 37 -0.69 13.01 -12.10
CA LEU A 37 0.26 13.84 -11.36
C LEU A 37 -0.50 14.94 -10.61
N ASP A 38 -0.82 14.66 -9.35
CA ASP A 38 -1.43 15.61 -8.42
C ASP A 38 -0.35 16.38 -7.66
N MET A 39 0.27 17.34 -8.35
CA MET A 39 1.37 18.14 -7.82
C MET A 39 1.44 19.48 -8.55
N CYS A 40 2.02 20.49 -7.90
CA CYS A 40 2.35 21.76 -8.52
C CYS A 40 3.34 21.57 -9.68
N ARG A 41 3.29 22.48 -10.67
CA ARG A 41 4.13 22.44 -11.87
C ARG A 41 4.85 23.75 -12.12
N GLN A 42 5.29 24.38 -11.05
CA GLN A 42 6.14 25.56 -11.10
C GLN A 42 7.58 25.18 -11.42
N ARG A 43 8.29 26.09 -12.07
CA ARG A 43 9.72 25.97 -12.29
C ARG A 43 10.47 26.03 -10.95
N ASN A 44 11.34 25.05 -10.71
CA ASN A 44 12.29 25.12 -9.62
C ASN A 44 13.45 26.06 -10.01
N PHE A 45 13.62 27.15 -9.28
CA PHE A 45 14.71 28.12 -9.52
C PHE A 45 16.06 27.68 -8.96
N ASN A 46 16.08 26.64 -8.11
CA ASN A 46 17.32 26.09 -7.56
C ASN A 46 17.98 25.08 -8.50
N ASP A 47 17.33 24.75 -9.62
CA ASP A 47 17.79 23.72 -10.55
C ASP A 47 17.95 24.31 -11.96
N ASP A 48 19.20 24.54 -12.34
CA ASP A 48 19.57 25.04 -13.66
C ASP A 48 19.71 23.92 -14.70
N VAL A 49 19.55 22.65 -14.29
CA VAL A 49 19.69 21.50 -15.17
C VAL A 49 18.48 21.41 -16.10
N ILE A 50 18.73 21.65 -17.40
CA ILE A 50 17.77 21.32 -18.44
C ILE A 50 17.82 19.81 -18.63
N VAL A 51 16.88 19.09 -18.02
CA VAL A 51 16.73 17.66 -18.25
C VAL A 51 16.33 17.45 -19.71
N HIS A 52 17.23 16.86 -20.48
CA HIS A 52 16.92 16.36 -21.81
C HIS A 52 16.38 14.93 -21.66
N PRO A 53 15.05 14.72 -21.69
CA PRO A 53 14.52 13.36 -21.71
C PRO A 53 15.09 12.64 -22.94
N GLY A 54 15.63 11.45 -22.73
CA GLY A 54 16.06 10.59 -23.83
C GLY A 54 14.93 10.37 -24.84
N LEU A 55 15.28 9.90 -26.03
CA LEU A 55 14.29 9.69 -27.11
C LEU A 55 13.22 8.67 -26.68
N LEU A 56 12.05 9.15 -26.24
CA LEU A 56 10.93 8.30 -25.88
C LEU A 56 10.43 7.58 -27.13
N LYS A 57 10.21 6.26 -27.03
CA LYS A 57 9.67 5.49 -28.15
C LYS A 57 8.22 5.91 -28.40
N VAL A 58 7.82 5.97 -29.67
CA VAL A 58 6.42 6.23 -30.02
C VAL A 58 5.64 4.92 -29.85
N THR A 59 5.09 4.70 -28.65
CA THR A 59 4.33 3.48 -28.30
C THR A 59 2.81 3.65 -28.41
N ALA A 60 2.33 4.87 -28.68
CA ALA A 60 0.91 5.21 -28.87
C ALA A 60 -0.05 4.70 -27.76
N ASN A 61 0.43 4.67 -26.51
CA ASN A 61 -0.26 4.08 -25.36
C ASN A 61 -0.03 4.84 -24.04
N ILE A 62 0.30 6.13 -24.11
CA ILE A 62 0.66 6.98 -22.97
C ILE A 62 -0.43 8.01 -22.72
N VAL A 63 -0.79 8.19 -21.45
CA VAL A 63 -1.72 9.20 -20.97
C VAL A 63 -1.12 9.90 -19.75
N PHE A 64 -1.04 11.22 -19.78
CA PHE A 64 -0.73 12.07 -18.64
C PHE A 64 -1.97 12.90 -18.29
N GLY A 65 -2.44 12.76 -17.05
CA GLY A 65 -3.38 13.68 -16.42
C GLY A 65 -2.63 14.50 -15.39
N TYR A 66 -2.36 15.76 -15.68
CA TYR A 66 -1.79 16.69 -14.72
C TYR A 66 -2.92 17.40 -14.00
N ALA A 67 -2.90 17.41 -12.66
CA ALA A 67 -3.92 18.09 -11.86
C ALA A 67 -3.98 19.61 -12.12
N THR A 68 -2.90 20.18 -12.66
CA THR A 68 -2.78 21.60 -12.99
C THR A 68 -1.98 21.81 -14.29
N CYS A 69 -2.11 22.98 -14.90
CA CYS A 69 -1.37 23.41 -16.09
C CYS A 69 0.13 23.63 -15.79
N VAL A 70 0.93 23.82 -16.84
CA VAL A 70 2.33 24.27 -16.71
C VAL A 70 2.37 25.61 -15.95
N ASP A 71 3.34 25.77 -15.05
CA ASP A 71 3.54 26.98 -14.24
C ASP A 71 2.37 27.36 -13.33
N ALA A 72 1.55 26.37 -12.96
CA ALA A 72 0.42 26.53 -12.04
C ALA A 72 0.53 25.61 -10.82
N GLU A 73 -0.32 25.89 -9.82
CA GLU A 73 -0.40 25.18 -8.55
C GLU A 73 -1.53 24.15 -8.58
N ALA A 74 -1.36 23.09 -7.80
CA ALA A 74 -2.41 22.12 -7.48
C ALA A 74 -2.79 22.30 -6.01
N TYR A 75 -4.09 22.34 -5.72
CA TYR A 75 -4.59 22.70 -4.39
C TYR A 75 -5.31 21.56 -3.70
N GLU A 76 -5.30 21.63 -2.37
CA GLU A 76 -6.09 20.81 -1.48
C GLU A 76 -7.01 21.72 -0.65
N VAL A 77 -8.23 21.24 -0.37
CA VAL A 77 -9.19 22.01 0.42
C VAL A 77 -9.28 21.40 1.81
N LYS A 78 -8.73 22.11 2.80
CA LYS A 78 -8.88 21.74 4.21
C LYS A 78 -10.35 21.89 4.61
N ARG A 79 -11.06 20.76 4.71
CA ARG A 79 -12.31 20.63 5.46
C ARG A 79 -12.01 19.88 6.75
N GLU A 80 -12.72 20.22 7.82
CA GLU A 80 -12.36 19.89 9.20
C GLU A 80 -12.01 18.41 9.45
N ASN A 81 -12.66 17.45 8.77
CA ASN A 81 -12.45 16.02 9.05
C ASN A 81 -12.05 15.14 7.84
N THR A 82 -12.08 15.64 6.60
CA THR A 82 -11.57 14.92 5.41
C THR A 82 -11.32 15.90 4.27
N SER A 83 -10.09 15.94 3.78
CA SER A 83 -9.62 16.89 2.78
C SER A 83 -9.04 16.11 1.61
N ASN A 84 -9.83 15.89 0.57
CA ASN A 84 -9.27 15.41 -0.70
C ASN A 84 -8.62 16.59 -1.44
N GLY A 85 -7.57 16.31 -2.20
CA GLY A 85 -7.10 17.23 -3.23
C GLY A 85 -8.22 17.58 -4.20
N ILE A 86 -8.16 18.78 -4.79
CA ILE A 86 -9.14 19.22 -5.79
C ILE A 86 -9.26 18.18 -6.90
N PHE A 87 -8.14 17.72 -7.45
CA PHE A 87 -8.13 16.75 -8.55
C PHE A 87 -8.75 15.41 -8.15
N ILE A 88 -8.32 14.83 -7.02
CA ILE A 88 -8.88 13.57 -6.50
C ILE A 88 -10.38 13.69 -6.22
N SER A 89 -10.86 14.85 -5.76
CA SER A 89 -12.29 15.07 -5.47
C SER A 89 -13.20 14.84 -6.68
N PHE A 90 -12.73 15.14 -7.88
CA PHE A 90 -13.46 14.90 -9.13
C PHE A 90 -13.09 13.56 -9.76
N LEU A 91 -11.81 13.18 -9.75
CA LEU A 91 -11.34 11.92 -10.33
C LEU A 91 -12.05 10.70 -9.72
N LYS A 92 -12.19 10.66 -8.38
CA LYS A 92 -12.81 9.51 -7.69
C LYS A 92 -14.26 9.25 -8.11
N GLN A 93 -14.96 10.25 -8.63
CA GLN A 93 -16.35 10.12 -9.10
C GLN A 93 -16.44 9.42 -10.47
N ARG A 94 -15.35 9.45 -11.25
CA ARG A 94 -15.33 9.00 -12.65
C ARG A 94 -14.37 7.85 -12.94
N VAL A 95 -13.42 7.58 -12.04
CA VAL A 95 -12.34 6.60 -12.25
C VAL A 95 -12.83 5.18 -12.56
N CYS A 96 -14.02 4.82 -12.05
CA CYS A 96 -14.65 3.52 -12.30
C CYS A 96 -15.57 3.49 -13.54
N GLU A 97 -15.69 4.59 -14.29
CA GLU A 97 -16.48 4.60 -15.52
C GLU A 97 -15.82 3.71 -16.59
N ASN A 98 -16.60 2.81 -17.22
CA ASN A 98 -16.12 1.99 -18.33
C ASN A 98 -15.98 2.81 -19.63
N GLN A 99 -14.94 3.64 -19.68
CA GLN A 99 -14.63 4.52 -20.79
C GLN A 99 -13.13 4.52 -21.08
N LYS A 100 -12.76 4.97 -22.28
CA LYS A 100 -11.37 5.21 -22.64
C LYS A 100 -10.78 6.19 -21.62
N VAL A 101 -9.55 5.93 -21.14
CA VAL A 101 -8.92 6.75 -20.08
C VAL A 101 -8.93 8.25 -20.43
N THR A 102 -8.67 8.59 -21.69
CA THR A 102 -8.68 10.00 -22.14
C THR A 102 -10.06 10.63 -22.03
N VAL A 103 -11.14 9.89 -22.32
CA VAL A 103 -12.52 10.39 -22.21
C VAL A 103 -12.92 10.57 -20.75
N MET A 104 -12.53 9.62 -19.88
CA MET A 104 -12.75 9.75 -18.44
C MET A 104 -12.06 11.01 -17.89
N LEU A 105 -10.79 11.24 -18.23
CA LEU A 105 -10.04 12.41 -17.78
C LEU A 105 -10.57 13.73 -18.37
N ASP A 106 -11.06 13.72 -19.60
CA ASP A 106 -11.70 14.89 -20.23
C ASP A 106 -12.95 15.32 -19.44
N LYS A 107 -13.80 14.36 -19.03
CA LYS A 107 -14.93 14.65 -18.14
C LYS A 107 -14.52 15.15 -16.76
N VAL A 108 -13.41 14.64 -16.21
CA VAL A 108 -12.85 15.17 -14.95
C VAL A 108 -12.43 16.63 -15.14
N ALA A 109 -11.81 16.98 -16.28
CA ALA A 109 -11.45 18.35 -16.62
C ALA A 109 -12.68 19.25 -16.74
N GLU A 110 -13.76 18.78 -17.39
CA GLU A 110 -15.02 19.52 -17.47
C GLU A 110 -15.62 19.81 -16.09
N ASP A 111 -15.67 18.81 -15.21
CA ASP A 111 -16.20 18.97 -13.86
C ASP A 111 -15.37 19.96 -13.04
N MET A 112 -14.04 19.83 -13.12
CA MET A 112 -13.11 20.77 -12.50
C MET A 112 -13.31 22.19 -13.01
N GLY A 113 -13.57 22.39 -14.31
CA GLY A 113 -13.82 23.70 -14.90
C GLY A 113 -15.15 24.34 -14.46
N ARG A 114 -16.15 23.52 -14.10
CA ARG A 114 -17.44 24.01 -13.59
C ARG A 114 -17.35 24.48 -12.13
N CYS A 115 -16.41 23.95 -11.36
CA CYS A 115 -16.20 24.31 -9.97
C CYS A 115 -15.75 25.77 -9.80
N ALA A 116 -16.42 26.55 -8.94
CA ALA A 116 -16.09 27.96 -8.75
C ALA A 116 -14.73 28.17 -8.07
N ILE A 117 -14.33 27.22 -7.20
CA ILE A 117 -13.12 27.28 -6.36
C ILE A 117 -11.84 27.18 -7.20
N THR A 118 -11.89 26.48 -8.32
CA THR A 118 -10.75 26.19 -9.20
C THR A 118 -10.59 27.20 -10.34
N ARG A 119 -11.61 28.02 -10.61
CA ARG A 119 -11.63 28.98 -11.74
C ARG A 119 -10.43 29.92 -11.68
N GLY A 120 -9.67 29.94 -12.76
CA GLY A 120 -8.47 30.79 -12.91
C GLY A 120 -7.27 30.38 -12.05
N ARG A 121 -7.35 29.26 -11.32
CA ARG A 121 -6.31 28.80 -10.40
C ARG A 121 -5.77 27.42 -10.74
N GLN A 122 -6.67 26.47 -11.01
CA GLN A 122 -6.30 25.08 -11.28
C GLN A 122 -7.19 24.51 -12.37
N ALA A 123 -6.57 23.95 -13.40
CA ALA A 123 -7.25 23.25 -14.49
C ALA A 123 -6.47 21.99 -14.86
N LEU A 124 -7.19 20.89 -15.10
CA LEU A 124 -6.57 19.64 -15.51
C LEU A 124 -5.98 19.79 -16.92
N GLU A 125 -4.72 19.40 -17.08
CA GLU A 125 -4.09 19.29 -18.40
C GLU A 125 -3.98 17.81 -18.79
N LEU A 126 -4.58 17.45 -19.92
CA LEU A 126 -4.51 16.10 -20.49
C LEU A 126 -3.50 16.10 -21.65
N ARG A 127 -2.47 15.24 -21.57
CA ARG A 127 -1.59 14.94 -22.71
C ARG A 127 -1.64 13.46 -23.01
N SER A 128 -1.94 13.08 -24.25
CA SER A 128 -2.02 11.66 -24.60
C SER A 128 -1.60 11.39 -26.05
N ASN A 129 -1.00 10.22 -26.25
CA ASN A 129 -0.83 9.61 -27.56
C ASN A 129 -1.55 8.25 -27.66
N LEU A 130 -2.48 7.96 -26.73
CA LEU A 130 -3.22 6.69 -26.68
C LEU A 130 -4.11 6.55 -27.90
N SER A 131 -3.70 5.65 -28.81
CA SER A 131 -4.42 5.37 -30.05
C SER A 131 -5.64 4.48 -29.81
N GLU A 132 -5.46 3.38 -29.09
CA GLU A 132 -6.49 2.38 -28.83
C GLU A 132 -7.52 2.80 -27.76
N ARG A 133 -8.67 2.13 -27.74
CA ARG A 133 -9.76 2.37 -26.76
C ARG A 133 -9.53 1.57 -25.47
N ARG A 134 -8.42 1.85 -24.77
CA ARG A 134 -8.10 1.20 -23.48
C ARG A 134 -8.75 1.91 -22.31
N SER A 135 -9.27 1.13 -21.36
CA SER A 135 -9.93 1.59 -20.12
C SER A 135 -9.18 1.09 -18.88
N LEU A 136 -9.39 1.76 -17.74
CA LEU A 136 -8.98 1.22 -16.44
C LEU A 136 -9.83 0.01 -16.01
N THR A 137 -10.97 -0.21 -16.67
CA THR A 137 -11.89 -1.32 -16.42
C THR A 137 -11.71 -2.49 -17.40
N ASP A 138 -10.67 -2.45 -18.25
CA ASP A 138 -10.39 -3.54 -19.18
C ASP A 138 -10.15 -4.86 -18.42
N PRO A 139 -10.74 -6.00 -18.85
CA PRO A 139 -10.58 -7.26 -18.14
C PRO A 139 -9.14 -7.78 -18.24
N ILE A 140 -8.64 -8.36 -17.15
CA ILE A 140 -7.32 -8.99 -17.10
C ILE A 140 -7.42 -10.39 -17.72
N GLN A 141 -6.73 -10.63 -18.82
CA GLN A 141 -6.60 -11.96 -19.43
C GLN A 141 -5.40 -12.69 -18.81
N THR A 142 -5.63 -13.84 -18.18
CA THR A 142 -4.61 -14.63 -17.47
C THR A 142 -4.10 -15.85 -18.26
N SER A 143 -4.51 -15.99 -19.53
CA SER A 143 -4.10 -17.10 -20.39
C SER A 143 -2.59 -17.06 -20.66
N ALA A 144 -1.88 -18.02 -20.07
CA ALA A 144 -0.41 -18.17 -20.03
C ALA A 144 0.31 -17.26 -19.01
N CYS A 145 0.03 -17.46 -17.72
CA CYS A 145 0.84 -16.89 -16.64
C CYS A 145 2.26 -17.49 -16.66
N SER A 146 3.23 -16.72 -17.13
CA SER A 146 4.65 -17.08 -16.99
C SER A 146 5.04 -17.11 -15.51
N ALA A 147 6.02 -17.95 -15.14
CA ALA A 147 6.54 -18.02 -13.77
C ALA A 147 6.95 -16.63 -13.23
N SER A 148 7.41 -15.73 -14.11
CA SER A 148 7.74 -14.35 -13.76
C SER A 148 6.53 -13.46 -13.39
N GLN A 149 5.38 -13.66 -14.03
CA GLN A 149 4.13 -12.96 -13.67
C GLN A 149 3.59 -13.47 -12.34
N SER A 150 3.67 -14.79 -12.11
CA SER A 150 3.30 -15.41 -10.84
C SER A 150 4.17 -14.87 -9.68
N ALA A 151 5.49 -14.77 -9.87
CA ALA A 151 6.39 -14.23 -8.83
C ALA A 151 6.12 -12.75 -8.51
N ARG A 152 5.84 -11.90 -9.51
CA ARG A 152 5.49 -10.49 -9.26
C ARG A 152 4.17 -10.33 -8.52
N ASN A 153 3.16 -11.10 -8.93
CA ASN A 153 1.85 -11.08 -8.28
C ASN A 153 1.95 -11.59 -6.84
N LEU A 154 2.76 -12.63 -6.60
CA LEU A 154 3.02 -13.13 -5.26
C LEU A 154 3.72 -12.07 -4.40
N GLN A 155 4.78 -11.42 -4.90
CA GLN A 155 5.45 -10.34 -4.16
C GLN A 155 4.49 -9.19 -3.84
N TRP A 156 3.64 -8.79 -4.78
CA TRP A 156 2.63 -7.77 -4.55
C TRP A 156 1.60 -8.18 -3.50
N ALA A 157 1.10 -9.42 -3.55
CA ALA A 157 0.16 -9.96 -2.58
C ALA A 157 0.79 -10.01 -1.18
N VAL A 158 2.02 -10.52 -1.08
CA VAL A 158 2.77 -10.58 0.18
C VAL A 158 2.96 -9.18 0.78
N ALA A 159 3.20 -8.15 -0.03
CA ALA A 159 3.37 -6.78 0.46
C ALA A 159 2.09 -6.15 1.06
N HIS A 160 0.93 -6.79 0.91
CA HIS A 160 -0.36 -6.34 1.46
C HIS A 160 -0.92 -7.32 2.49
N ASP A 161 -0.19 -8.38 2.81
CA ASP A 161 -0.60 -9.41 3.76
C ASP A 161 -0.33 -8.93 5.21
N LEU A 162 -1.40 -8.81 5.99
CA LEU A 162 -1.38 -8.41 7.39
C LEU A 162 -1.01 -9.58 8.31
N PRO A 163 -0.46 -9.30 9.50
CA PRO A 163 -0.29 -10.31 10.52
C PRO A 163 -1.64 -10.82 11.04
N GLN A 164 -1.70 -12.11 11.35
CA GLN A 164 -2.89 -12.69 11.98
C GLN A 164 -3.13 -12.09 13.37
N SER A 165 -4.40 -11.85 13.71
CA SER A 165 -4.80 -11.47 15.07
C SER A 165 -4.40 -12.57 16.07
N GLN A 166 -4.03 -12.15 17.29
CA GLN A 166 -3.55 -13.03 18.35
C GLN A 166 -4.39 -12.84 19.62
N CYS A 167 -4.62 -13.92 20.36
CA CYS A 167 -5.25 -13.89 21.68
C CYS A 167 -4.20 -14.16 22.76
N LEU A 168 -3.81 -13.10 23.47
CA LEU A 168 -2.80 -13.11 24.50
C LEU A 168 -3.42 -13.47 25.85
N HIS A 169 -2.80 -14.41 26.56
CA HIS A 169 -3.23 -14.86 27.88
C HIS A 169 -2.21 -14.39 28.90
N PHE A 170 -2.67 -13.62 29.89
CA PHE A 170 -1.86 -13.12 31.00
C PHE A 170 -2.01 -14.02 32.23
N ASP A 171 -1.02 -14.00 33.12
CA ASP A 171 -0.97 -14.91 34.27
C ASP A 171 -2.09 -14.62 35.27
N CYS A 172 -2.51 -13.34 35.36
CA CYS A 172 -3.69 -12.92 36.11
C CYS A 172 -5.02 -13.43 35.55
N GLY A 173 -5.03 -14.13 34.41
CA GLY A 173 -6.22 -14.70 33.78
C GLY A 173 -6.94 -13.78 32.80
N VAL A 174 -6.46 -12.55 32.60
CA VAL A 174 -6.99 -11.63 31.59
C VAL A 174 -6.63 -12.11 30.19
N LYS A 175 -7.59 -12.04 29.27
CA LYS A 175 -7.38 -12.32 27.84
C LYS A 175 -7.45 -11.04 27.04
N VAL A 176 -6.42 -10.80 26.23
CA VAL A 176 -6.31 -9.61 25.38
C VAL A 176 -6.23 -10.02 23.91
N GLN A 177 -7.12 -9.52 23.09
CA GLN A 177 -6.99 -9.59 21.63
C GLN A 177 -6.00 -8.54 21.17
N LEU A 178 -5.09 -8.95 20.31
CA LEU A 178 -4.20 -8.10 19.55
C LEU A 178 -4.57 -8.22 18.07
N GLY A 179 -4.99 -7.11 17.47
CA GLY A 179 -5.41 -7.06 16.08
C GLY A 179 -4.63 -6.05 15.25
N PHE A 180 -4.73 -6.19 13.93
CA PHE A 180 -3.96 -5.43 12.96
C PHE A 180 -4.87 -4.98 11.80
N ALA A 181 -4.75 -3.72 11.41
CA ALA A 181 -5.45 -3.15 10.26
C ALA A 181 -4.48 -2.34 9.39
N ALA A 182 -4.65 -2.36 8.07
CA ALA A 182 -3.81 -1.62 7.12
C ALA A 182 -4.49 -0.32 6.70
N GLU A 183 -3.80 0.82 6.89
CA GLU A 183 -4.22 2.10 6.30
C GLU A 183 -3.58 2.29 4.92
N PHE A 184 -2.29 1.96 4.81
CA PHE A 184 -1.49 1.96 3.58
C PHE A 184 -0.55 0.75 3.60
N SER A 185 0.07 0.39 2.48
CA SER A 185 1.06 -0.70 2.44
C SER A 185 2.24 -0.48 3.40
N ASN A 186 2.49 0.76 3.83
CA ASN A 186 3.55 1.11 4.78
C ASN A 186 3.05 1.71 6.11
N VAL A 187 1.74 1.67 6.36
CA VAL A 187 1.12 2.18 7.59
C VAL A 187 0.12 1.16 8.11
N MET A 188 0.32 0.75 9.35
CA MET A 188 -0.51 -0.25 10.03
C MET A 188 -1.02 0.31 11.36
N VAL A 189 -2.25 0.00 11.71
CA VAL A 189 -2.82 0.27 13.04
C VAL A 189 -2.85 -1.05 13.80
N ILE A 190 -2.32 -1.04 15.02
CA ILE A 190 -2.45 -2.13 15.97
C ILE A 190 -3.51 -1.73 16.99
N TYR A 191 -4.41 -2.65 17.31
CA TYR A 191 -5.39 -2.44 18.37
C TYR A 191 -5.35 -3.56 19.41
N THR A 192 -5.57 -3.19 20.67
CA THR A 192 -5.71 -4.12 21.79
C THR A 192 -7.12 -4.06 22.35
N ARG A 193 -7.68 -5.22 22.69
CA ARG A 193 -9.01 -5.35 23.31
C ARG A 193 -8.99 -6.35 24.43
N ILE A 194 -9.67 -6.02 25.52
CA ILE A 194 -9.81 -6.93 26.65
C ILE A 194 -11.04 -7.81 26.39
N LEU A 195 -10.81 -9.10 26.14
CA LEU A 195 -11.87 -10.06 25.81
C LEU A 195 -12.50 -10.67 27.07
N ALA A 196 -11.66 -10.99 28.05
CA ALA A 196 -12.09 -11.59 29.30
C ALA A 196 -11.30 -11.00 30.45
N LYS A 197 -12.01 -10.64 31.51
CA LYS A 197 -11.45 -10.11 32.75
C LYS A 197 -12.03 -10.91 33.93
N PRO A 198 -11.19 -11.48 34.81
CA PRO A 198 -11.63 -12.09 36.06
C PRO A 198 -12.43 -11.14 36.94
N GLU A 199 -13.24 -11.69 37.85
CA GLU A 199 -14.09 -10.89 38.76
C GLU A 199 -13.26 -10.18 39.83
N GLU A 200 -12.10 -10.72 40.19
CA GLU A 200 -11.21 -10.18 41.22
C GLU A 200 -10.54 -8.87 40.79
N ILE A 201 -10.44 -8.62 39.48
CA ILE A 201 -9.79 -7.45 38.90
C ILE A 201 -10.83 -6.35 38.67
N VAL A 202 -10.60 -5.15 39.19
CA VAL A 202 -11.56 -4.02 39.09
C VAL A 202 -11.34 -3.22 37.82
N SER A 203 -10.08 -2.93 37.50
CA SER A 203 -9.66 -2.20 36.31
C SER A 203 -8.56 -2.96 35.60
N CYS A 204 -8.57 -2.92 34.26
CA CYS A 204 -7.47 -3.41 33.45
C CYS A 204 -7.37 -2.62 32.14
N SER A 205 -6.14 -2.38 31.66
CA SER A 205 -5.85 -1.76 30.36
C SER A 205 -4.63 -2.42 29.73
N ALA A 206 -4.65 -2.62 28.41
CA ALA A 206 -3.57 -3.28 27.68
C ALA A 206 -2.91 -2.32 26.69
N GLN A 207 -1.75 -1.79 27.05
CA GLN A 207 -1.04 -0.77 26.28
C GLN A 207 0.17 -1.36 25.55
N LEU A 208 0.49 -0.79 24.39
CA LEU A 208 1.64 -1.16 23.58
C LEU A 208 2.83 -0.24 23.88
N THR A 209 4.00 -0.83 24.08
CA THR A 209 5.25 -0.14 24.39
C THR A 209 6.45 -0.84 23.74
N ASP A 210 7.65 -0.29 23.87
CA ASP A 210 8.93 -0.91 23.43
C ASP A 210 8.98 -1.34 21.95
N PHE A 211 8.44 -0.51 21.05
CA PHE A 211 8.56 -0.76 19.61
C PHE A 211 10.03 -0.74 19.15
N THR A 212 10.35 -1.52 18.12
CA THR A 212 11.67 -1.47 17.45
C THR A 212 12.01 -0.06 16.95
N GLU A 213 13.27 0.36 17.09
CA GLU A 213 13.72 1.71 16.73
C GLU A 213 13.54 2.10 15.24
N ASP A 214 13.41 1.11 14.35
CA ASP A 214 13.26 1.35 12.91
C ASP A 214 11.85 1.84 12.51
N VAL A 215 10.85 1.73 13.39
CA VAL A 215 9.46 2.16 13.11
C VAL A 215 9.15 3.51 13.73
N ASP A 216 8.29 4.26 13.05
CA ASP A 216 7.87 5.58 13.50
C ASP A 216 6.51 5.46 14.22
N VAL A 217 6.55 5.65 15.54
CA VAL A 217 5.39 5.61 16.44
C VAL A 217 5.37 6.90 17.25
N ASP A 218 4.33 7.69 17.09
CA ASP A 218 4.11 8.88 17.91
C ASP A 218 3.59 8.45 19.28
N LEU A 219 4.46 8.49 20.30
CA LEU A 219 4.13 8.09 21.67
C LEU A 219 2.90 8.84 22.22
N LYS A 220 2.70 10.11 21.83
CA LYS A 220 1.55 10.92 22.29
C LYS A 220 0.23 10.50 21.67
N LYS A 221 0.29 9.82 20.53
CA LYS A 221 -0.87 9.28 19.79
C LYS A 221 -0.93 7.76 19.84
N SER A 222 -0.09 7.13 20.65
CA SER A 222 -0.14 5.70 20.91
C SER A 222 -1.20 5.40 21.96
N ASN A 223 -1.79 4.21 21.92
CA ASN A 223 -2.76 3.73 22.90
C ASN A 223 -3.94 4.66 23.12
N GLN A 224 -4.52 5.19 22.04
CA GLN A 224 -5.67 6.10 22.09
C GLN A 224 -6.98 5.33 22.03
N ASP A 225 -8.03 5.83 22.68
CA ASP A 225 -9.35 5.19 22.71
C ASP A 225 -10.10 5.25 21.37
N CYS A 226 -9.72 6.17 20.48
CA CYS A 226 -10.32 6.29 19.15
C CYS A 226 -9.27 6.36 18.04
N LEU A 227 -9.66 5.92 16.84
CA LEU A 227 -8.77 5.88 15.67
C LEU A 227 -8.30 7.27 15.25
N ILE A 228 -9.15 8.29 15.39
CA ILE A 228 -8.87 9.67 14.97
C ILE A 228 -7.77 10.26 15.85
N ASP A 229 -7.83 10.04 17.16
CA ASP A 229 -6.81 10.50 18.12
C ASP A 229 -5.49 9.76 17.92
N ALA A 230 -5.54 8.48 17.52
CA ALA A 230 -4.37 7.72 17.07
C ALA A 230 -3.80 8.23 15.72
N GLY A 231 -4.45 9.20 15.09
CA GLY A 231 -4.02 9.84 13.83
C GLY A 231 -4.38 9.05 12.57
N SER A 232 -5.29 8.08 12.65
CA SER A 232 -5.84 7.38 11.50
C SER A 232 -7.00 8.17 10.89
N LEU A 233 -6.93 8.43 9.58
CA LEU A 233 -7.93 9.24 8.86
C LEU A 233 -8.69 8.45 7.80
N CYS A 234 -8.16 7.30 7.37
CA CYS A 234 -8.79 6.46 6.35
C CYS A 234 -9.59 5.27 6.90
N LEU A 235 -9.26 4.81 8.11
CA LEU A 235 -10.02 3.76 8.79
C LEU A 235 -11.17 4.38 9.60
N THR A 236 -12.31 3.69 9.62
CA THR A 236 -13.49 4.06 10.40
C THR A 236 -13.74 2.94 11.40
N GLU A 237 -14.15 3.27 12.62
CA GLU A 237 -14.42 2.27 13.67
C GLU A 237 -15.50 1.27 13.26
N ASP A 238 -16.48 1.70 12.44
CA ASP A 238 -17.51 0.84 11.84
C ASP A 238 -16.96 -0.29 10.95
N LYS A 239 -15.70 -0.17 10.49
CA LYS A 239 -15.03 -1.18 9.67
C LYS A 239 -14.25 -2.21 10.49
N LEU A 240 -14.02 -1.93 11.78
CA LEU A 240 -13.39 -2.87 12.69
C LEU A 240 -14.47 -3.78 13.31
N PRO A 241 -14.19 -5.08 13.52
CA PRO A 241 -15.10 -5.97 14.22
C PRO A 241 -15.32 -5.46 15.65
N SER A 242 -16.52 -5.66 16.21
CA SER A 242 -16.88 -5.33 17.60
C SER A 242 -16.44 -3.92 18.09
N PRO A 243 -16.97 -2.84 17.49
CA PRO A 243 -16.68 -1.46 17.93
C PRO A 243 -17.16 -1.17 19.36
N ASP A 244 -18.07 -1.98 19.89
CA ASP A 244 -18.64 -1.82 21.23
C ASP A 244 -17.68 -2.17 22.38
N VAL A 245 -16.54 -2.82 22.08
CA VAL A 245 -15.53 -3.18 23.09
C VAL A 245 -14.47 -2.08 23.16
N PRO A 246 -14.18 -1.52 24.35
CA PRO A 246 -13.13 -0.53 24.53
C PRO A 246 -11.81 -1.07 23.96
N SER A 247 -11.24 -0.29 23.04
CA SER A 247 -10.05 -0.67 22.28
C SER A 247 -9.02 0.45 22.38
N LEU A 248 -7.74 0.09 22.50
CA LEU A 248 -6.65 1.06 22.40
C LEU A 248 -5.96 0.90 21.06
N TYR A 249 -5.79 2.01 20.35
CA TYR A 249 -5.24 2.06 19.00
C TYR A 249 -3.85 2.69 18.99
N THR A 250 -2.93 2.07 18.25
CA THR A 250 -1.59 2.61 18.01
C THR A 250 -1.28 2.55 16.53
N ARG A 251 -1.00 3.70 15.93
CA ARG A 251 -0.66 3.84 14.52
C ARG A 251 0.86 3.75 14.32
N ILE A 252 1.29 2.86 13.44
CA ILE A 252 2.68 2.62 13.10
C ILE A 252 2.93 3.06 11.66
N CYS A 253 3.92 3.93 11.49
CA CYS A 253 4.31 4.48 10.20
C CYS A 253 5.66 3.94 9.75
N ASN A 254 6.00 4.25 8.50
CA ASN A 254 7.32 4.02 7.93
C ASN A 254 7.78 2.56 7.90
N LEU A 255 6.84 1.60 7.73
CA LEU A 255 7.18 0.17 7.65
C LEU A 255 8.18 -0.17 6.53
N GLN A 256 8.30 0.67 5.50
CA GLN A 256 9.34 0.51 4.46
C GLN A 256 10.78 0.66 4.99
N ARG A 257 10.96 1.26 6.18
CA ARG A 257 12.26 1.45 6.84
C ARG A 257 12.64 0.27 7.74
N LEU A 258 11.70 -0.60 8.08
CA LEU A 258 11.89 -1.73 8.98
C LEU A 258 12.91 -2.73 8.38
N LYS A 259 14.08 -2.86 9.02
CA LYS A 259 15.15 -3.77 8.57
C LYS A 259 15.06 -5.13 9.23
N LYS A 260 14.71 -5.15 10.52
CA LYS A 260 14.53 -6.36 11.34
C LYS A 260 13.06 -6.75 11.42
N GLU A 261 12.72 -7.72 12.26
CA GLU A 261 11.33 -8.07 12.53
C GLU A 261 10.71 -7.05 13.49
N LEU A 262 9.41 -6.79 13.34
CA LEU A 262 8.65 -5.94 14.22
C LEU A 262 8.41 -6.68 15.54
N THR A 263 8.94 -6.09 16.61
CA THR A 263 8.72 -6.49 17.99
C THR A 263 8.21 -5.31 18.81
N PHE A 264 7.35 -5.61 19.78
CA PHE A 264 6.89 -4.66 20.79
C PHE A 264 6.39 -5.42 22.02
N THR A 265 6.11 -4.71 23.10
CA THR A 265 5.60 -5.29 24.35
C THR A 265 4.16 -4.88 24.57
N VAL A 266 3.31 -5.85 24.89
CA VAL A 266 1.96 -5.59 25.43
C VAL A 266 2.07 -5.54 26.96
N CYS A 267 1.84 -4.37 27.52
CA CYS A 267 1.83 -4.08 28.94
C CYS A 267 0.38 -4.09 29.44
N LEU A 268 0.04 -5.10 30.24
CA LEU A 268 -1.24 -5.17 30.93
C LEU A 268 -1.10 -4.48 32.29
N HIS A 269 -1.87 -3.42 32.49
CA HIS A 269 -2.00 -2.71 33.74
C HIS A 269 -3.32 -3.09 34.39
N TYR A 270 -3.34 -3.51 35.65
CA TYR A 270 -4.57 -3.95 36.33
C TYR A 270 -4.50 -3.79 37.85
N THR A 271 -5.67 -3.73 38.48
CA THR A 271 -5.82 -3.56 39.93
C THR A 271 -6.82 -4.58 40.48
N TYR A 272 -6.45 -5.28 41.57
CA TYR A 272 -7.35 -6.21 42.25
C TYR A 272 -8.31 -5.48 43.20
N SER A 273 -9.48 -6.05 43.43
CA SER A 273 -10.52 -5.50 44.31
C SER A 273 -10.11 -5.31 45.77
N ASN A 274 -9.07 -6.04 46.21
CA ASN A 274 -8.53 -6.00 47.56
C ASN A 274 -7.20 -5.23 47.66
N MET A 275 -6.73 -4.59 46.59
CA MET A 275 -5.48 -3.85 46.55
C MET A 275 -5.65 -2.51 45.84
N ASP A 276 -5.05 -1.44 46.37
CA ASP A 276 -5.06 -0.12 45.72
C ASP A 276 -3.85 0.09 44.79
N GLU A 277 -2.92 -0.86 44.73
CA GLU A 277 -1.72 -0.78 43.88
C GLU A 277 -2.01 -1.33 42.47
N GLU A 278 -1.54 -0.61 41.45
CA GLU A 278 -1.58 -1.08 40.06
C GLU A 278 -0.43 -2.05 39.81
N ILE A 279 -0.76 -3.21 39.26
CA ILE A 279 0.18 -4.24 38.87
C ILE A 279 0.36 -4.20 37.36
N GLN A 280 1.59 -4.45 36.92
CA GLN A 280 1.95 -4.48 35.50
C GLN A 280 2.52 -5.84 35.12
N GLU A 281 1.88 -6.49 34.14
CA GLU A 281 2.42 -7.66 33.44
C GLU A 281 2.86 -7.26 32.03
N ARG A 282 3.95 -7.86 31.53
CA ARG A 282 4.56 -7.50 30.24
C ARG A 282 4.77 -8.73 29.39
N LEU A 283 4.21 -8.72 28.19
CA LEU A 283 4.36 -9.80 27.23
C LEU A 283 4.99 -9.28 25.93
N PRO A 284 6.22 -9.69 25.59
CA PRO A 284 6.83 -9.35 24.30
C PRO A 284 6.13 -10.11 23.17
N VAL A 285 5.85 -9.40 22.08
CA VAL A 285 5.20 -9.93 20.88
C VAL A 285 6.11 -9.76 19.67
N LEU A 286 6.26 -10.84 18.91
CA LEU A 286 6.98 -10.87 17.64
C LEU A 286 5.98 -11.05 16.50
N VAL A 287 5.96 -10.10 15.58
CA VAL A 287 5.00 -10.06 14.46
C VAL A 287 5.66 -10.41 13.12
N GLY A 288 7.00 -10.48 13.08
CA GLY A 288 7.75 -10.66 11.84
C GLY A 288 7.80 -9.37 11.03
N LYS A 289 7.75 -9.45 9.69
CA LYS A 289 7.74 -8.28 8.81
C LYS A 289 6.34 -8.06 8.25
N PRO A 290 5.57 -7.04 8.67
CA PRO A 290 4.24 -6.79 8.12
C PRO A 290 4.26 -5.99 6.81
N LEU A 291 3.27 -6.22 5.94
CA LEU A 291 3.01 -5.41 4.75
C LEU A 291 4.26 -5.18 3.87
N VAL A 292 4.52 -3.95 3.41
CA VAL A 292 5.63 -3.63 2.48
C VAL A 292 7.01 -4.03 2.99
N SER A 293 7.18 -4.16 4.31
CA SER A 293 8.47 -4.53 4.90
C SER A 293 8.92 -5.95 4.49
N LYS A 294 7.98 -6.83 4.10
CA LYS A 294 8.28 -8.17 3.56
C LYS A 294 9.11 -8.12 2.27
N LEU A 295 9.03 -7.03 1.52
CA LEU A 295 9.77 -6.86 0.26
C LEU A 295 11.26 -6.57 0.45
N ASN A 296 11.70 -6.25 1.67
CA ASN A 296 13.10 -5.95 1.98
C ASN A 296 13.73 -4.92 1.01
N LEU A 297 13.02 -3.83 0.71
CA LEU A 297 13.45 -2.83 -0.28
C LEU A 297 14.79 -2.14 0.07
N HIS A 298 15.23 -2.25 1.33
CA HIS A 298 16.54 -1.78 1.80
C HIS A 298 17.71 -2.67 1.34
N GLN A 299 17.44 -3.94 0.98
CA GLN A 299 18.47 -4.84 0.49
C GLN A 299 18.71 -4.52 -0.99
N ARG A 300 19.95 -4.14 -1.30
CA ARG A 300 20.38 -4.01 -2.69
C ARG A 300 20.18 -5.38 -3.35
N PRO A 301 19.55 -5.47 -4.54
CA PRO A 301 19.49 -6.73 -5.26
C PRO A 301 20.90 -7.30 -5.35
N PRO A 302 21.12 -8.60 -5.10
CA PRO A 302 22.42 -9.19 -5.32
C PRO A 302 22.79 -8.85 -6.76
N THR A 303 23.89 -8.10 -6.93
CA THR A 303 24.53 -7.95 -8.22
C THR A 303 24.68 -9.35 -8.77
N ARG A 304 24.06 -9.64 -9.92
CA ARG A 304 24.38 -10.85 -10.68
C ARG A 304 25.84 -10.70 -11.13
N SER A 305 26.78 -11.01 -10.24
CA SER A 305 28.11 -11.42 -10.64
C SER A 305 27.90 -12.74 -11.36
N PHE A 306 27.96 -12.70 -12.69
CA PHE A 306 28.37 -13.87 -13.42
C PHE A 306 29.83 -14.13 -12.98
N SER A 307 30.01 -14.84 -11.88
CA SER A 307 31.30 -15.46 -11.55
C SER A 307 31.44 -16.60 -12.56
N THR A 308 32.15 -16.30 -13.63
CA THR A 308 32.79 -17.31 -14.47
C THR A 308 33.95 -17.89 -13.69
N ASP A 309 33.65 -18.76 -12.72
CA ASP A 309 34.61 -19.68 -12.13
C ASP A 309 34.15 -21.10 -12.42
N ILE A 310 34.19 -21.46 -13.70
CA ILE A 310 34.29 -22.87 -14.09
C ILE A 310 35.76 -23.22 -13.90
N SER A 311 36.06 -23.88 -12.78
CA SER A 311 37.32 -24.60 -12.60
C SER A 311 37.36 -25.73 -13.61
N LEU A 312 38.14 -25.51 -14.67
CA LEU A 312 38.48 -26.49 -15.68
C LEU A 312 39.59 -27.38 -15.10
N ASP A 313 39.23 -28.42 -14.36
CA ASP A 313 40.13 -29.56 -14.06
C ASP A 313 39.35 -30.74 -13.45
N SER A 314 38.65 -31.50 -14.29
CA SER A 314 38.44 -32.95 -14.15
C SER A 314 37.41 -33.45 -15.16
N LEU A 315 37.76 -33.45 -16.44
CA LEU A 315 37.20 -34.43 -17.37
C LEU A 315 38.32 -34.87 -18.31
N GLY A 316 38.67 -36.15 -18.19
CA GLY A 316 39.72 -36.80 -18.96
C GLY A 316 39.44 -36.76 -20.46
N PHE A 317 40.54 -36.67 -21.20
CA PHE A 317 40.64 -36.70 -22.65
C PHE A 317 39.74 -37.72 -23.34
N SER A 318 39.13 -37.31 -24.46
CA SER A 318 39.33 -38.00 -25.74
C SER A 318 39.01 -37.04 -26.90
N GLU A 319 40.03 -36.71 -27.67
CA GLU A 319 39.93 -35.97 -28.93
C GLU A 319 39.23 -36.81 -30.01
N CYS A 320 38.36 -36.17 -30.81
CA CYS A 320 38.36 -36.32 -32.26
C CYS A 320 37.59 -35.17 -32.93
N SER A 321 38.14 -34.76 -34.06
CA SER A 321 37.96 -33.49 -34.77
C SER A 321 36.90 -33.49 -35.87
N SER A 322 36.37 -32.28 -36.15
CA SER A 322 35.74 -31.77 -37.40
C SER A 322 34.40 -32.46 -37.80
N PHE A 323 33.38 -31.85 -38.43
CA PHE A 323 33.27 -30.96 -39.60
C PHE A 323 31.89 -30.23 -39.60
N ALA A 324 31.73 -29.20 -40.43
CA ALA A 324 30.51 -28.39 -40.63
C ALA A 324 29.45 -29.06 -41.54
N PHE A 325 28.16 -28.76 -41.34
CA PHE A 325 27.19 -28.15 -42.31
C PHE A 325 25.71 -28.31 -41.89
N ALA A 326 24.89 -27.49 -42.55
CA ALA A 326 23.49 -27.09 -42.37
C ALA A 326 22.35 -28.15 -42.42
N ASP A 327 21.19 -27.65 -41.95
CA ASP A 327 19.79 -27.92 -42.33
C ASP A 327 19.06 -29.24 -41.99
N GLY A 328 17.89 -29.07 -41.36
CA GLY A 328 16.66 -29.75 -41.77
C GLY A 328 16.09 -30.86 -40.87
N LEU A 329 14.87 -30.59 -40.36
CA LEU A 329 13.77 -31.53 -40.09
C LEU A 329 13.78 -32.39 -38.80
N ALA A 330 12.70 -32.22 -38.02
CA ALA A 330 12.14 -33.15 -37.03
C ALA A 330 11.58 -34.44 -37.73
N PRO A 331 11.29 -35.59 -37.08
CA PRO A 331 10.63 -35.68 -35.76
C PRO A 331 11.00 -36.88 -34.82
N SER A 332 10.47 -36.78 -33.59
CA SER A 332 10.04 -37.85 -32.67
C SER A 332 11.01 -38.99 -32.28
N SER A 333 11.40 -39.01 -31.00
CA SER A 333 11.07 -40.13 -30.09
C SER A 333 11.53 -39.86 -28.66
N SER A 334 10.64 -40.16 -27.73
CA SER A 334 10.77 -40.23 -26.28
C SER A 334 12.05 -40.88 -25.74
N THR A 335 12.64 -40.26 -24.71
CA THR A 335 13.17 -41.03 -23.57
C THR A 335 13.08 -40.21 -22.29
N SER A 336 12.37 -40.80 -21.35
CA SER A 336 12.13 -40.42 -19.98
C SER A 336 13.41 -40.34 -19.15
N ASN A 337 13.53 -39.30 -18.33
CA ASN A 337 14.25 -39.37 -17.05
C ASN A 337 13.39 -38.66 -16.00
N ALA A 338 12.76 -39.48 -15.17
CA ALA A 338 12.09 -39.08 -13.95
C ALA A 338 13.14 -38.87 -12.85
N SER A 339 13.06 -37.76 -12.14
CA SER A 339 13.68 -37.61 -10.82
C SER A 339 12.57 -37.26 -9.84
N LEU A 340 12.38 -38.18 -8.89
CA LEU A 340 11.40 -38.14 -7.81
C LEU A 340 11.45 -36.81 -7.04
N PHE A 341 10.30 -36.16 -6.89
CA PHE A 341 9.97 -35.42 -5.68
C PHE A 341 8.60 -35.88 -5.18
N GLN A 342 8.57 -36.13 -3.88
CA GLN A 342 7.59 -36.89 -3.14
C GLN A 342 6.30 -36.07 -2.97
N GLU A 343 5.23 -36.54 -3.60
CA GLU A 343 3.85 -36.09 -3.40
C GLU A 343 3.38 -36.42 -1.98
N VAL A 344 2.93 -35.40 -1.25
CA VAL A 344 2.05 -35.56 -0.09
C VAL A 344 0.71 -34.95 -0.48
N THR A 345 -0.25 -35.81 -0.80
CA THR A 345 -1.63 -35.45 -1.11
C THR A 345 -2.52 -35.55 0.12
N SER A 346 -3.14 -34.44 0.53
CA SER A 346 -4.46 -34.35 1.18
C SER A 346 -4.77 -32.87 1.45
N GLY A 347 -5.91 -32.26 1.15
CA GLY A 347 -7.13 -32.69 0.49
C GLY A 347 -8.05 -31.45 0.31
N VAL A 348 -8.96 -31.54 -0.67
CA VAL A 348 -10.16 -30.71 -0.89
C VAL A 348 -9.94 -29.20 -1.12
N ASP A 349 -9.75 -28.84 -2.39
CA ASP A 349 -9.86 -27.47 -2.88
C ASP A 349 -11.31 -26.97 -2.79
N SER A 350 -11.50 -25.85 -2.09
CA SER A 350 -12.67 -24.97 -2.27
C SER A 350 -12.27 -23.83 -3.21
N PRO A 351 -13.08 -23.49 -4.24
CA PRO A 351 -12.73 -22.47 -5.21
C PRO A 351 -12.73 -21.08 -4.56
N ALA A 352 -11.61 -20.38 -4.67
CA ALA A 352 -11.43 -19.01 -4.21
C ALA A 352 -12.52 -18.10 -4.81
N LEU A 353 -13.37 -17.58 -3.93
CA LEU A 353 -14.35 -16.54 -4.26
C LEU A 353 -13.60 -15.29 -4.72
N LEU A 354 -13.99 -14.80 -5.91
CA LEU A 354 -13.60 -13.52 -6.46
C LEU A 354 -13.98 -12.40 -5.48
N ARG A 355 -12.98 -11.84 -4.78
CA ARG A 355 -13.15 -10.65 -3.93
C ARG A 355 -13.29 -9.41 -4.81
N SER A 356 -14.51 -8.92 -4.93
CA SER A 356 -14.81 -7.55 -5.34
C SER A 356 -14.90 -6.69 -4.08
N ASP A 357 -13.95 -5.77 -3.94
CA ASP A 357 -14.01 -4.47 -3.24
C ASP A 357 -12.69 -4.19 -2.50
N ASN A 358 -12.12 -3.01 -2.74
CA ASN A 358 -10.94 -2.47 -2.04
C ASN A 358 -11.34 -2.01 -0.63
N LEU A 359 -11.87 -2.92 0.19
CA LEU A 359 -12.05 -2.71 1.61
C LEU A 359 -10.75 -3.11 2.33
N PRO A 360 -10.35 -2.42 3.42
CA PRO A 360 -9.23 -2.87 4.23
C PRO A 360 -9.49 -4.33 4.66
N GLU A 361 -8.55 -5.20 4.34
CA GLU A 361 -8.61 -6.61 4.68
C GLU A 361 -8.15 -6.77 6.13
N GLU A 362 -8.88 -7.52 6.94
CA GLU A 362 -8.55 -7.83 8.33
C GLU A 362 -8.52 -9.35 8.53
N THR A 363 -7.71 -9.82 9.49
CA THR A 363 -7.54 -11.24 9.80
C THR A 363 -8.08 -11.56 11.19
N ASP A 364 -9.19 -12.27 11.25
CA ASP A 364 -9.82 -12.72 12.50
C ASP A 364 -9.32 -14.09 12.98
N CYS A 365 -9.42 -14.32 14.30
CA CYS A 365 -9.24 -15.65 14.88
C CYS A 365 -10.49 -16.54 14.68
N PRO A 366 -10.35 -17.79 14.20
CA PRO A 366 -11.48 -18.68 13.92
C PRO A 366 -12.29 -19.15 15.13
N GLU A 367 -11.86 -18.88 16.38
CA GLU A 367 -12.59 -19.28 17.60
C GLU A 367 -13.90 -18.50 17.84
N PHE A 368 -14.19 -17.44 17.07
CA PHE A 368 -15.28 -16.50 17.38
C PHE A 368 -16.51 -16.57 16.44
N LEU A 369 -16.52 -17.42 15.42
CA LEU A 369 -17.61 -17.47 14.42
C LEU A 369 -18.93 -18.13 14.92
N LEU A 370 -19.07 -18.45 16.20
CA LEU A 370 -20.21 -19.22 16.72
C LEU A 370 -21.31 -18.38 17.40
N SER A 371 -21.25 -17.05 17.35
CA SER A 371 -22.25 -16.24 18.06
C SER A 371 -22.53 -14.89 17.39
N SER A 372 -23.34 -14.90 16.31
CA SER A 372 -24.25 -13.80 15.99
C SER A 372 -25.28 -14.19 14.93
N GLU A 373 -26.50 -14.45 15.35
CA GLU A 373 -27.70 -14.40 14.50
C GLU A 373 -28.46 -13.09 14.73
N ARG A 374 -28.86 -12.47 13.60
CA ARG A 374 -30.02 -11.57 13.39
C ARG A 374 -30.14 -10.29 14.21
N LEU A 375 -30.15 -9.14 13.53
CA LEU A 375 -31.39 -8.35 13.30
C LEU A 375 -31.17 -7.19 12.30
N VAL A 376 -32.27 -6.79 11.68
CA VAL A 376 -32.39 -6.04 10.42
C VAL A 376 -32.86 -4.60 10.64
N SER A 377 -32.43 -3.70 9.76
CA SER A 377 -33.10 -2.45 9.30
C SER A 377 -33.19 -1.25 10.25
N SER A 378 -32.67 -0.09 9.82
CA SER A 378 -33.49 1.09 9.47
C SER A 378 -32.60 2.26 8.98
N LYS A 379 -32.85 2.79 7.78
CA LYS A 379 -33.61 4.01 7.41
C LYS A 379 -32.71 5.22 7.12
N SER A 380 -32.63 5.51 5.82
CA SER A 380 -32.21 6.76 5.18
C SER A 380 -33.13 7.95 5.51
N LEU A 381 -32.61 9.18 5.39
CA LEU A 381 -33.23 10.44 4.87
C LEU A 381 -32.32 11.66 5.23
N PRO A 382 -32.51 12.88 4.68
CA PRO A 382 -32.54 13.31 3.27
C PRO A 382 -31.55 14.48 2.97
N HIS A 383 -31.40 14.79 1.68
CA HIS A 383 -30.82 16.06 1.19
C HIS A 383 -31.62 17.28 1.65
N SER A 384 -30.96 18.31 2.18
CA SER A 384 -31.02 19.68 1.63
C SER A 384 -30.15 20.68 2.42
N GLN A 385 -29.77 21.75 1.70
CA GLN A 385 -29.28 23.05 2.15
C GLN A 385 -27.77 23.25 2.32
N VAL A 386 -27.22 23.73 1.19
CA VAL A 386 -26.04 24.56 1.01
C VAL A 386 -26.02 25.71 2.01
N ASN A 387 -24.89 25.93 2.68
CA ASN A 387 -24.49 27.25 3.14
C ASN A 387 -22.99 27.45 2.91
N GLU A 388 -22.68 28.66 2.45
CA GLU A 388 -21.38 29.16 2.06
C GLU A 388 -20.34 28.94 3.17
N THR A 389 -19.37 28.07 2.90
CA THR A 389 -18.20 27.89 3.76
C THR A 389 -17.03 28.62 3.13
N ASN A 390 -16.44 29.54 3.89
CA ASN A 390 -15.23 30.26 3.52
C ASN A 390 -14.11 29.25 3.23
N PHE A 391 -13.76 29.06 1.96
CA PHE A 391 -12.68 28.17 1.55
C PHE A 391 -11.34 28.86 1.79
N ARG A 392 -10.58 28.39 2.78
CA ARG A 392 -9.22 28.86 3.03
C ARG A 392 -8.24 27.97 2.27
N PHE A 393 -7.68 28.52 1.20
CA PHE A 393 -6.58 27.90 0.47
C PHE A 393 -5.28 28.13 1.26
N SER A 394 -4.44 27.12 1.36
CA SER A 394 -3.08 27.28 1.90
C SER A 394 -2.07 27.03 0.79
N ASP A 395 -1.25 28.05 0.51
CA ASP A 395 -0.06 27.92 -0.31
C ASP A 395 1.02 27.22 0.54
N MET A 396 1.75 26.27 -0.06
CA MET A 396 2.90 25.62 0.59
C MET A 396 4.09 26.57 0.66
N CYS A 397 4.01 27.55 1.55
CA CYS A 397 5.15 28.30 2.06
C CYS A 397 4.94 28.48 3.56
N ASN A 398 5.50 27.56 4.37
CA ASN A 398 6.00 27.81 5.73
C ASN A 398 6.52 26.49 6.35
N PHE A 399 7.68 26.04 5.89
CA PHE A 399 8.62 25.32 6.76
C PHE A 399 9.55 26.35 7.39
N HIS A 400 9.03 27.12 8.34
CA HIS A 400 9.86 27.88 9.27
C HIS A 400 9.20 27.83 10.63
N SER A 401 9.73 26.99 11.52
CA SER A 401 10.13 27.29 12.89
C SER A 401 10.45 25.98 13.61
N LEU A 402 11.73 25.61 13.57
CA LEU A 402 12.47 25.25 14.78
C LEU A 402 13.08 26.55 15.30
#